data_AF-A0A1X7T779-F1
#
_entry.id   AF-A0A1X7T779-F1
#
_cell.length_a   1.000
_cell.length_b   1.000
_cell.length_c   1.000
_cell.angle_alpha   90.00
_cell.angle_beta   90.00
_cell.angle_gamma   90.00
#
_symmetry.space_group_name_H-M   'P 1'
#
loop_
_entity.id
_entity.type
_entity.pdbx_description
1 polymer ?
#
loop_
_entity_poly.entity_id
_entity_poly.type
_entity_poly.pdbx_seq_one_letter_code
_entity_poly.pdbx_strand_id
1 'polypeptide(L)'
;LDATSSIELLSHLNELAYSNRTVVLTIHQPRFEIFYMFHKLILLSDGKVAYHGVPQKAYSFFVEALMNKYLNRGLLMPQLEEHNPA
;
A
#
# COMPACT_ATOMS: atom_id res chain seq x y z
N LEU A 1 17.90 -4.74 -1.56
CA LEU A 1 17.55 -4.94 -2.99
C LEU A 1 17.57 -3.57 -3.67
N ASP A 2 18.24 -3.44 -4.79
CA ASP A 2 18.10 -2.27 -5.66
C ASP A 2 16.73 -2.30 -6.36
N ALA A 3 16.37 -1.22 -7.08
CA ALA A 3 15.05 -1.09 -7.69
C ALA A 3 14.78 -2.21 -8.70
N THR A 4 15.75 -2.47 -9.58
CA THR A 4 15.70 -3.50 -10.61
C THR A 4 15.48 -4.89 -10.03
N SER A 5 16.31 -5.32 -9.06
CA SER A 5 16.16 -6.65 -8.47
C SER A 5 14.83 -6.83 -7.74
N SER A 6 14.25 -5.74 -7.21
CA SER A 6 12.94 -5.79 -6.54
C SER A 6 11.81 -6.01 -7.54
N ILE A 7 11.86 -5.36 -8.71
CA ILE A 7 10.88 -5.51 -9.79
C ILE A 7 10.96 -6.92 -10.39
N GLU A 8 12.17 -7.42 -10.65
CA GLU A 8 12.37 -8.78 -11.18
C GLU A 8 11.83 -9.83 -10.21
N LEU A 9 12.19 -9.73 -8.92
CA LEU A 9 11.68 -10.61 -7.88
C LEU A 9 10.15 -10.63 -7.84
N LEU A 10 9.52 -9.44 -7.85
CA LEU A 10 8.06 -9.36 -7.79
C LEU A 10 7.38 -9.86 -9.07
N SER A 11 8.03 -9.71 -10.23
CA SER A 11 7.54 -10.27 -11.48
C SER A 11 7.46 -11.80 -11.39
N HIS A 12 8.53 -12.45 -10.92
CA HIS A 12 8.54 -13.90 -10.72
C HIS A 12 7.53 -14.38 -9.66
N LEU A 13 7.39 -13.63 -8.57
CA LEU A 13 6.38 -13.94 -7.54
C LEU A 13 4.95 -13.81 -8.07
N ASN A 14 4.70 -12.85 -8.97
CA ASN A 14 3.42 -12.73 -9.64
C ASN A 14 3.17 -13.90 -10.60
N GLU A 15 4.14 -14.33 -11.40
CA GLU A 15 4.03 -15.54 -12.22
C GLU A 15 3.66 -16.77 -11.38
N LEU A 16 4.32 -16.94 -10.23
CA LEU A 16 3.97 -18.00 -9.28
C LEU A 16 2.53 -17.87 -8.77
N ALA A 17 2.08 -16.66 -8.45
CA ALA A 17 0.71 -16.44 -8.02
C ALA A 17 -0.32 -16.80 -9.11
N TYR A 18 -0.04 -16.44 -10.37
CA TYR A 18 -0.85 -16.82 -11.53
C TYR A 18 -0.85 -18.32 -11.81
N SER A 19 0.14 -19.07 -11.32
CA SER A 19 0.20 -20.53 -11.40
C SER A 19 -0.65 -21.27 -10.35
N ASN A 20 -1.74 -20.65 -9.88
CA ASN A 20 -2.63 -21.14 -8.82
C ASN A 20 -1.94 -21.36 -7.46
N ARG A 21 -0.99 -20.50 -7.10
CA ARG A 21 -0.33 -20.51 -5.79
C ARG A 21 -0.66 -19.26 -5.00
N THR A 22 -0.82 -19.40 -3.70
CA THR A 22 -0.90 -18.24 -2.80
C THR A 22 0.51 -17.83 -2.40
N VAL A 23 0.88 -16.60 -2.71
CA VAL A 23 2.14 -15.99 -2.30
C VAL A 23 1.84 -14.96 -1.21
N VAL A 24 2.49 -15.10 -0.05
CA VAL A 24 2.39 -14.17 1.08
C VAL A 24 3.77 -13.61 1.35
N LEU A 25 3.87 -12.28 1.45
CA LEU A 25 5.13 -11.56 1.63
C LEU A 25 4.98 -10.59 2.80
N THR A 26 6.05 -10.45 3.59
CA THR A 26 6.21 -9.38 4.56
C THR A 26 7.31 -8.45 4.07
N ILE A 27 6.96 -7.18 3.83
CA ILE A 27 7.90 -6.20 3.25
C ILE A 27 8.10 -5.09 4.27
N HIS A 28 9.34 -4.88 4.69
CA HIS A 28 9.65 -3.89 5.72
C HIS A 28 9.37 -2.46 5.23
N GLN A 29 9.73 -2.13 3.98
CA GLN A 29 9.41 -0.85 3.33
C GLN A 29 9.40 -1.06 1.80
N PRO A 30 8.24 -1.17 1.14
CA PRO A 30 8.20 -1.24 -0.31
C PRO A 30 8.58 0.11 -0.91
N ARG A 31 9.30 0.09 -2.03
CA ARG A 31 9.41 1.30 -2.84
C ARG A 31 8.08 1.60 -3.53
N PHE A 32 7.89 2.86 -3.93
CA PHE A 32 6.65 3.29 -4.56
C PHE A 32 6.37 2.54 -5.88
N GLU A 33 7.41 2.31 -6.69
CA GLU A 33 7.32 1.68 -8.01
C GLU A 33 6.75 0.26 -7.93
N ILE A 34 7.03 -0.44 -6.83
CA ILE A 34 6.54 -1.81 -6.62
C ILE A 34 5.23 -1.89 -5.84
N PHE A 35 4.79 -0.78 -5.22
CA PHE A 35 3.61 -0.75 -4.36
C PHE A 35 2.34 -1.20 -5.10
N TYR A 36 2.21 -0.85 -6.37
CA TYR A 36 1.05 -1.20 -7.18
C TYR A 36 1.14 -2.58 -7.85
N MET A 37 2.26 -3.29 -7.70
CA MET A 37 2.45 -4.64 -8.26
C MET A 37 1.76 -5.74 -7.43
N PHE A 38 1.29 -5.42 -6.21
CA PHE A 38 0.61 -6.38 -5.34
C PHE A 38 -0.86 -6.57 -5.70
N HIS A 39 -1.34 -7.82 -5.68
CA HIS A 39 -2.76 -8.13 -5.85
C HIS A 39 -3.62 -7.62 -4.68
N LYS A 40 -3.12 -7.75 -3.44
CA LYS A 40 -3.77 -7.29 -2.22
C LYS A 40 -2.71 -6.81 -1.23
N LEU A 41 -3.09 -5.81 -0.43
CA LEU A 41 -2.31 -5.24 0.65
C LEU A 41 -3.03 -5.49 1.96
N ILE A 42 -2.27 -5.87 2.98
CA ILE A 42 -2.70 -5.83 4.39
C ILE A 42 -1.73 -4.90 5.10
N LEU A 43 -2.23 -3.78 5.61
CA LEU A 43 -1.46 -2.89 6.47
C LEU A 43 -1.82 -3.15 7.92
N LEU A 44 -0.81 -3.30 8.76
CA LEU A 44 -0.96 -3.51 10.19
C LEU A 44 -0.48 -2.28 10.95
N SER A 45 -1.18 -1.94 12.03
CA SER A 45 -0.77 -0.95 13.02
C SER A 45 -1.11 -1.50 14.39
N ASP A 46 -0.12 -1.58 15.28
CA ASP A 46 -0.25 -2.12 16.64
C ASP A 46 -0.95 -3.49 16.71
N GLY A 47 -0.57 -4.39 15.81
CA GLY A 47 -1.13 -5.75 15.73
C GLY A 47 -2.56 -5.84 15.17
N LYS A 48 -3.14 -4.72 14.71
CA LYS A 48 -4.49 -4.66 14.12
C LYS A 48 -4.42 -4.34 12.63
N VAL A 49 -5.39 -4.82 11.87
CA VAL A 49 -5.54 -4.48 10.45
C VAL A 49 -6.00 -3.03 10.33
N ALA A 50 -5.15 -2.19 9.76
CA ALA A 50 -5.45 -0.80 9.41
C ALA A 50 -6.06 -0.69 8.01
N TYR A 51 -5.64 -1.55 7.06
CA TYR A 51 -6.20 -1.62 5.71
C TYR A 51 -6.10 -3.04 5.17
N HIS A 52 -7.12 -3.47 4.41
CA HIS A 52 -7.09 -4.69 3.63
C HIS A 52 -7.82 -4.46 2.30
N GLY A 53 -7.09 -4.54 1.19
CA GLY A 53 -7.67 -4.29 -0.13
C GLY A 53 -6.62 -4.18 -1.24
N VAL A 54 -7.03 -3.73 -2.41
CA VAL A 54 -6.12 -3.49 -3.55
C VAL A 54 -5.26 -2.24 -3.29
N PRO A 55 -3.99 -2.19 -3.68
CA PRO A 55 -3.13 -1.03 -3.43
C PRO A 55 -3.70 0.31 -3.94
N GLN A 56 -4.39 0.28 -5.09
CA GLN A 56 -4.96 1.46 -5.75
C GLN A 56 -6.03 2.18 -4.91
N LYS A 57 -6.66 1.48 -3.96
CA LYS A 57 -7.68 2.05 -3.06
C LYS A 57 -7.13 2.48 -1.70
N ALA A 58 -5.86 2.19 -1.40
CA ALA A 58 -5.29 2.49 -0.10
C ALA A 58 -5.26 3.99 0.18
N TYR A 59 -4.82 4.80 -0.80
CA TYR A 59 -4.74 6.24 -0.64
C TYR A 59 -6.10 6.88 -0.34
N SER A 60 -7.11 6.62 -1.18
CA SER A 60 -8.45 7.16 -0.98
C SER A 60 -9.07 6.71 0.36
N PHE A 61 -8.86 5.45 0.76
CA PHE A 61 -9.31 4.93 2.05
C PHE A 61 -8.75 5.74 3.23
N PHE A 62 -7.44 6.02 3.24
CA PHE A 62 -6.83 6.78 4.33
C PHE A 62 -7.19 8.26 4.29
N VAL A 63 -7.30 8.86 3.10
CA VAL A 63 -7.74 10.25 2.96
C VAL A 63 -9.16 10.41 3.48
N GLU A 64 -10.08 9.52 3.12
CA GLU A 64 -11.46 9.55 3.60
C GLU A 64 -11.55 9.37 5.12
N ALA A 65 -10.80 8.40 5.68
CA ALA A 65 -10.72 8.19 7.12
C ALA A 65 -10.17 9.42 7.86
N LEU A 66 -9.15 10.07 7.29
CA LEU A 66 -8.57 11.30 7.82
C LEU A 66 -9.62 12.43 7.77
N MET A 67 -10.25 12.65 6.60
CA MET A 67 -11.29 13.65 6.42
C MET A 67 -12.40 13.52 7.45
N ASN A 68 -12.94 12.31 7.63
CA ASN A 68 -13.97 12.05 8.63
C ASN A 68 -13.50 12.37 10.06
N LYS A 69 -12.24 12.06 10.40
CA LYS A 69 -11.66 12.36 11.72
C LYS A 69 -11.57 13.87 12.00
N TYR A 70 -11.18 14.68 11.01
CA TYR A 70 -11.02 16.13 11.17
C TYR A 70 -12.37 16.86 11.18
N LEU A 71 -13.28 16.51 10.26
CA LEU A 71 -14.62 17.10 10.20
C LEU A 71 -15.41 16.88 11.50
N ASN A 72 -15.39 15.65 12.02
CA ASN A 72 -16.08 15.30 13.27
C ASN A 72 -15.50 16.01 14.52
N ARG A 73 -14.32 16.62 14.40
CA ARG A 73 -13.67 17.38 15.47
C ARG A 73 -13.66 18.89 15.24
N GLY A 74 -14.26 19.38 14.15
CA GLY A 74 -14.22 20.79 13.77
C GLY A 74 -12.80 21.30 13.48
N LEU A 75 -11.89 20.41 13.10
CA LEU A 75 -10.48 20.74 12.82
C LEU A 75 -10.27 20.98 11.32
N LEU A 76 -9.35 21.89 10.99
CA LEU A 76 -8.92 22.12 9.62
C LEU A 76 -8.07 20.96 9.11
N MET A 77 -8.24 20.62 7.83
CA MET A 77 -7.47 19.57 7.17
C MET A 77 -6.00 19.97 7.07
N PRO A 78 -5.06 19.04 7.34
CA PRO A 78 -3.66 19.26 7.01
C PRO A 78 -3.51 19.36 5.49
N GLN A 79 -2.62 20.23 5.03
CA GLN A 79 -2.23 20.21 3.62
C GLN A 79 -1.47 18.91 3.37
N LEU A 80 -2.06 18.02 2.58
CA LEU A 80 -1.36 16.84 2.09
C LEU A 80 -0.39 17.34 1.02
N GLU A 81 0.91 17.29 1.30
CA GLU A 81 1.89 17.41 0.22
C GLU A 81 1.65 16.24 -0.73
N GLU A 82 1.31 16.52 -1.99
CA GLU A 82 1.48 15.55 -3.05
C GLU A 82 2.98 15.25 -3.11
N HIS A 83 3.40 14.19 -2.44
CA HIS A 83 4.71 13.64 -2.66
C HIS A 83 4.68 13.03 -4.06
N ASN A 84 5.04 13.85 -5.06
CA ASN A 84 5.31 13.42 -6.42
C ASN A 84 6.54 12.50 -6.36
N PRO A 85 6.39 11.17 -6.47
CA PRO A 85 7.51 10.26 -6.41
C PRO A 85 8.12 10.25 -7.82
N ALA A 86 9.14 11.08 -8.02
CA ALA A 86 10.05 10.95 -9.15
C ALA A 86 10.75 9.58 -9.13
#